data_AF-A0A946UIJ7-F1
#
_entry.id   AF-A0A946UIJ7-F1
#
_cell.length_a   1.000
_cell.length_b   1.000
_cell.length_c   1.000
_cell.angle_alpha   90.00
_cell.angle_beta   90.00
_cell.angle_gamma   90.00
#
_symmetry.space_group_name_H-M   'P 1'
#
loop_
_entity.id
_entity.type
_entity.pdbx_description
1 polymer ?
#
loop_
_entity_poly.entity_id
_entity_poly.type
_entity_poly.pdbx_seq_one_letter_code
_entity_poly.pdbx_strand_id
1 'polypeptide(L)'
;MLESTATRKTWQRRITPAPEDADFAGSLNELRRLGARPLLVPGSQPRTVTAGGVPLRISVSGLVQSSVPKDSLVMRLAMLLEQGVPVTLSLCNLGVGDDALRNFELFCDCLARRLPNAGITTTLIGLCVGSQSIPLRSYLDVSTAMLGDGPRYVHLDRQQLVRHRQQELQRLADRNWEFLLVQAQTVSRVLPVYGDTIRARCPLLADEAAGSVLPQLGLRVPADSAWLPVELSLADFTDGNGNLDETALCNAAHSCIDACEQILDRLAWPLPRHDWDAVNNRRLAVHLSGLGDLVAQRGDDPRDWRTLKSLERIVGRFRASLWQRSHELALSGGVLPAIHLDDPSSCWTSSEHRSAWQSRWTDALREHAVRHRNLLVLSPYSVLPAKAGQVPGFTDLLPVLHHADALSFARPPRFSGWNINEFSMFHRRAWAVSSAAKS
;
A
#
# COMPACT_ATOMS: atom_id res chain seq x y z
N MET A 1 46.53 9.93 -0.51
CA MET A 1 46.61 10.06 -1.98
C MET A 1 46.95 8.67 -2.51
N LEU A 2 45.92 7.87 -2.79
CA LEU A 2 45.91 6.61 -3.54
C LEU A 2 44.45 6.15 -3.51
N GLU A 3 43.78 6.36 -4.63
CA GLU A 3 42.35 6.19 -4.84
C GLU A 3 41.96 4.70 -4.84
N SER A 4 40.98 4.36 -4.00
CA SER A 4 40.27 3.08 -4.01
C SER A 4 39.21 3.10 -5.11
N THR A 5 39.58 2.56 -6.28
CA THR A 5 38.79 2.48 -7.52
C THR A 5 38.01 1.17 -7.66
N ALA A 6 37.49 0.60 -6.57
CA ALA A 6 36.77 -0.68 -6.62
C ALA A 6 35.55 -0.72 -5.70
N THR A 7 34.46 -0.02 -6.06
CA THR A 7 33.04 -0.38 -5.75
C THR A 7 32.02 0.65 -6.28
N ARG A 8 32.17 1.09 -7.52
CA ARG A 8 31.07 1.66 -8.30
C ARG A 8 30.93 0.86 -9.58
N LYS A 9 30.44 -0.38 -9.48
CA LYS A 9 29.76 -1.00 -10.61
C LYS A 9 28.45 -0.25 -10.77
N THR A 10 28.52 0.79 -11.59
CA THR A 10 27.40 1.40 -12.29
C THR A 10 26.53 0.27 -12.84
N TRP A 11 25.39 0.03 -12.19
CA TRP A 11 24.21 -0.55 -12.84
C TRP A 11 23.68 0.48 -13.85
N GLN A 12 24.50 0.82 -14.84
CA GLN A 12 24.06 1.48 -16.04
C GLN A 12 23.19 0.46 -16.76
N ARG A 13 21.87 0.69 -16.75
CA ARG A 13 20.97 0.14 -17.76
C ARG A 13 21.72 0.20 -19.09
N ARG A 14 22.05 -0.95 -19.68
CA ARG A 14 22.03 -1.02 -21.13
C ARG A 14 20.60 -0.66 -21.47
N ILE A 15 20.38 0.58 -21.91
CA ILE A 15 19.20 0.97 -22.65
C ILE A 15 19.33 0.24 -23.99
N THR A 16 19.10 -1.07 -23.96
CA THR A 16 18.72 -1.81 -25.13
C THR A 16 17.34 -1.26 -25.48
N PRO A 17 17.08 -0.80 -26.72
CA PRO A 17 15.73 -0.40 -27.09
C PRO A 17 14.80 -1.58 -26.76
N ALA A 18 13.70 -1.28 -26.05
CA ALA A 18 12.77 -2.30 -25.59
C ALA A 18 12.34 -3.17 -26.78
N PRO A 19 12.40 -4.51 -26.66
CA PRO A 19 11.72 -5.37 -27.63
C PRO A 19 10.23 -5.00 -27.64
N GLU A 20 9.68 -5.04 -28.85
CA GLU A 20 8.38 -4.52 -29.33
C GLU A 20 7.24 -4.40 -28.30
N ASP A 21 6.45 -3.32 -28.43
CA ASP A 21 5.22 -2.99 -27.67
C ASP A 21 4.22 -4.16 -27.49
N ALA A 22 4.35 -5.22 -28.30
CA ALA A 22 3.54 -6.44 -28.24
C ALA A 22 3.63 -7.17 -26.88
N ASP A 23 4.78 -7.15 -26.20
CA ASP A 23 4.97 -7.92 -24.96
C ASP A 23 4.29 -7.24 -23.74
N PHE A 24 4.29 -5.90 -23.69
CA PHE A 24 3.59 -5.15 -22.64
C PHE A 24 2.07 -5.25 -22.79
N ALA A 25 1.56 -5.06 -24.02
CA ALA A 25 0.15 -5.24 -24.32
C ALA A 25 -0.29 -6.70 -24.06
N GLY A 26 0.57 -7.67 -24.41
CA GLY A 26 0.40 -9.09 -24.11
C GLY A 26 0.23 -9.35 -22.61
N SER A 27 1.15 -8.84 -21.78
CA SER A 27 1.08 -8.94 -20.32
C SER A 27 -0.20 -8.33 -19.73
N LEU A 28 -0.61 -7.15 -20.22
CA LEU A 28 -1.85 -6.51 -19.77
C LEU A 28 -3.10 -7.29 -20.19
N ASN A 29 -3.11 -7.84 -21.40
CA ASN A 29 -4.19 -8.68 -21.87
C ASN A 29 -4.27 -9.99 -21.10
N GLU A 30 -3.12 -10.56 -20.72
CA GLU A 30 -3.05 -11.72 -19.86
C GLU A 30 -3.66 -11.43 -18.48
N LEU A 31 -3.29 -10.32 -17.83
CA LEU A 31 -3.93 -9.92 -16.57
C LEU A 31 -5.45 -9.80 -16.73
N ARG A 32 -5.94 -9.14 -17.80
CA ARG A 32 -7.38 -9.01 -18.05
C ARG A 32 -8.06 -10.37 -18.26
N ARG A 33 -7.41 -11.30 -18.97
CA ARG A 33 -7.91 -12.68 -19.20
C ARG A 33 -8.07 -13.45 -17.90
N LEU A 34 -7.19 -13.21 -16.93
CA LEU A 34 -7.23 -13.79 -15.59
C LEU A 34 -8.28 -13.13 -14.67
N GLY A 35 -9.00 -12.11 -15.13
CA GLY A 35 -9.87 -11.28 -14.28
C GLY A 35 -9.08 -10.26 -13.43
N ALA A 36 -7.76 -10.21 -13.57
CA ALA A 36 -6.90 -9.29 -12.83
C ALA A 36 -7.00 -7.85 -13.38
N ARG A 37 -7.09 -6.89 -12.47
CA ARG A 37 -7.28 -5.46 -12.79
C ARG A 37 -6.10 -4.65 -12.27
N PRO A 38 -5.08 -4.39 -13.10
CA PRO A 38 -3.97 -3.54 -12.68
C PRO A 38 -4.45 -2.08 -12.57
N LEU A 39 -4.08 -1.39 -11.48
CA LEU A 39 -4.43 0.03 -11.32
C LEU A 39 -3.33 0.89 -11.93
N LEU A 40 -3.48 1.13 -13.22
CA LEU A 40 -2.56 1.89 -14.05
C LEU A 40 -3.13 3.27 -14.38
N VAL A 41 -2.25 4.24 -14.48
CA VAL A 41 -2.57 5.63 -14.87
C VAL A 41 -1.90 5.89 -16.21
N PRO A 42 -2.68 6.24 -17.25
CA PRO A 42 -2.10 6.73 -18.50
C PRO A 42 -1.30 7.99 -18.25
N GLY A 43 -0.07 8.05 -18.74
CA GLY A 43 0.74 9.27 -18.70
C GLY A 43 0.35 10.25 -19.79
N SER A 44 0.84 11.48 -19.68
CA SER A 44 0.60 12.55 -20.67
C SER A 44 1.34 12.35 -21.99
N GLN A 45 2.38 11.51 -22.02
CA GLN A 45 3.04 11.11 -23.26
C GLN A 45 2.37 9.86 -23.84
N PRO A 46 2.21 9.76 -25.17
CA PRO A 46 1.73 8.54 -25.80
C PRO A 46 2.57 7.35 -25.34
N ARG A 47 1.90 6.30 -24.85
CA ARG A 47 2.51 5.03 -24.42
C ARG A 47 3.27 5.05 -23.09
N THR A 48 3.26 6.14 -22.31
CA THR A 48 3.73 6.08 -20.92
C THR A 48 2.59 5.64 -20.01
N VAL A 49 2.87 4.67 -19.16
CA VAL A 49 1.93 4.16 -18.17
C VAL A 49 2.65 4.10 -16.83
N THR A 50 2.02 4.66 -15.80
CA THR A 50 2.50 4.55 -14.42
C THR A 50 1.54 3.75 -13.55
N ALA A 51 1.96 3.36 -12.36
CA ALA A 51 1.19 2.51 -11.46
C ALA A 51 1.07 3.13 -10.06
N GLY A 52 -0.08 2.94 -9.41
CA GLY A 52 -0.31 3.24 -7.98
C GLY A 52 -0.34 4.71 -7.56
N GLY A 53 0.34 5.60 -8.28
CA GLY A 53 0.54 7.01 -7.92
C GLY A 53 1.79 7.24 -7.07
N VAL A 54 1.90 8.44 -6.48
CA VAL A 54 3.09 8.86 -5.73
C VAL A 54 2.79 9.08 -4.24
N PRO A 55 3.33 8.23 -3.34
CA PRO A 55 3.24 8.44 -1.89
C PRO A 55 4.41 9.29 -1.38
N LEU A 56 4.17 10.56 -1.07
CA LEU A 56 5.19 11.47 -0.54
C LEU A 56 5.02 11.69 0.97
N ARG A 57 6.14 11.80 1.68
CA ARG A 57 6.16 12.24 3.08
C ARG A 57 6.69 13.66 3.19
N ILE A 58 5.92 14.55 3.81
CA ILE A 58 6.22 15.99 3.86
C ILE A 58 6.34 16.46 5.32
N SER A 59 7.51 16.98 5.68
CA SER A 59 7.69 17.69 6.95
C SER A 59 7.20 19.12 6.82
N VAL A 60 6.05 19.45 7.40
CA VAL A 60 5.36 20.73 7.16
C VAL A 60 6.08 21.90 7.83
N SER A 61 6.47 21.79 9.10
CA SER A 61 7.24 22.84 9.79
C SER A 61 8.52 23.18 9.06
N GLY A 62 9.25 22.15 8.61
CA GLY A 62 10.48 22.29 7.82
C GLY A 62 10.23 23.06 6.52
N LEU A 63 9.11 22.82 5.83
CA LEU A 63 8.78 23.52 4.60
C LEU A 63 8.30 24.96 4.84
N VAL A 64 7.53 25.19 5.90
CA VAL A 64 7.02 26.53 6.24
C VAL A 64 8.15 27.45 6.68
N GLN A 65 9.09 26.93 7.49
CA GLN A 65 10.21 27.66 8.10
C GLN A 65 11.43 27.79 7.18
N SER A 66 11.59 26.91 6.20
CA SER A 66 12.77 26.93 5.33
C SER A 66 12.76 28.11 4.34
N SER A 67 13.95 28.67 4.12
CA SER A 67 14.27 29.59 3.03
C SER A 67 14.55 28.88 1.70
N VAL A 68 14.65 27.53 1.69
CA VAL A 68 14.79 26.71 0.48
C VAL A 68 13.53 26.87 -0.37
N PRO A 69 13.62 26.85 -1.72
CA PRO A 69 12.48 27.18 -2.56
C PRO A 69 11.35 26.16 -2.34
N LYS A 70 10.27 26.60 -1.69
CA LYS A 70 8.93 25.98 -1.75
C LYS A 70 8.53 25.63 -3.19
N ASP A 71 9.14 26.33 -4.14
CA ASP A 71 9.06 26.14 -5.58
C ASP A 71 9.47 24.72 -6.02
N SER A 72 10.42 24.04 -5.38
CA SER A 72 10.85 22.69 -5.82
C SER A 72 9.79 21.62 -5.56
N LEU A 73 9.14 21.63 -4.39
CA LEU A 73 8.04 20.71 -4.11
C LEU A 73 6.84 21.02 -5.01
N VAL A 74 6.46 22.30 -5.10
CA VAL A 74 5.32 22.73 -5.92
C VAL A 74 5.54 22.38 -7.39
N MET A 75 6.73 22.63 -7.94
CA MET A 75 7.07 22.28 -9.32
C MET A 75 6.99 20.76 -9.54
N ARG A 76 7.50 19.96 -8.59
CA ARG A 76 7.39 18.51 -8.65
C ARG A 76 5.93 18.05 -8.65
N LEU A 77 5.10 18.65 -7.79
CA LEU A 77 3.67 18.32 -7.74
C LEU A 77 2.95 18.74 -9.01
N ALA A 78 3.22 19.94 -9.53
CA ALA A 78 2.66 20.41 -10.78
C ALA A 78 2.99 19.44 -11.93
N MET A 79 4.27 19.06 -12.07
CA MET A 79 4.71 18.09 -13.08
C MET A 79 3.99 16.73 -12.96
N LEU A 80 3.86 16.19 -11.75
CA LEU A 80 3.16 14.91 -11.54
C LEU A 80 1.68 15.00 -11.90
N LEU A 81 1.02 16.07 -11.49
CA LEU A 81 -0.41 16.23 -11.69
C LEU A 81 -0.77 16.62 -13.14
N GLU A 82 0.09 17.37 -13.84
CA GLU A 82 0.01 17.59 -15.29
C GLU A 82 0.09 16.28 -16.08
N GLN A 83 0.83 15.29 -15.55
CA GLN A 83 0.92 13.94 -16.11
C GLN A 83 -0.27 13.05 -15.69
N GLY A 84 -1.25 13.57 -14.96
CA GLY A 84 -2.39 12.83 -14.43
C GLY A 84 -2.04 11.87 -13.28
N VAL A 85 -0.82 11.94 -12.74
CA VAL A 85 -0.36 11.01 -11.70
C VAL A 85 -0.95 11.42 -10.36
N PRO A 86 -1.75 10.56 -9.70
CA PRO A 86 -2.29 10.86 -8.38
C PRO A 86 -1.16 10.88 -7.35
N VAL A 87 -1.22 11.82 -6.40
CA VAL A 87 -0.21 12.01 -5.37
C VAL A 87 -0.88 12.06 -4.01
N THR A 88 -0.29 11.44 -2.99
CA THR A 88 -0.73 11.60 -1.60
C THR A 88 0.38 12.19 -0.78
N LEU A 89 0.09 13.30 -0.10
CA LEU A 89 1.01 13.99 0.80
C LEU A 89 0.73 13.54 2.23
N SER A 90 1.64 12.75 2.79
CA SER A 90 1.60 12.30 4.18
C SER A 90 2.35 13.31 5.04
N LEU A 91 1.59 14.14 5.74
CA LEU A 91 2.08 15.29 6.47
C LEU A 91 2.58 14.89 7.85
N CYS A 92 3.81 15.30 8.17
CA CYS A 92 4.40 15.12 9.50
C CYS A 92 4.99 16.43 10.00
N ASN A 93 5.31 16.48 11.31
CA ASN A 93 5.91 17.64 11.96
C ASN A 93 5.10 18.94 11.73
N LEU A 94 3.79 18.88 11.97
CA LEU A 94 2.91 20.04 11.84
C LEU A 94 3.16 21.10 12.93
N GLY A 95 3.61 20.69 14.10
CA GLY A 95 3.72 21.53 15.30
C GLY A 95 2.88 20.94 16.43
N VAL A 96 2.58 21.77 17.44
CA VAL A 96 1.71 21.40 18.56
C VAL A 96 0.61 22.44 18.73
N GLY A 97 -0.59 22.01 19.11
CA GLY A 97 -1.73 22.91 19.34
C GLY A 97 -2.03 23.80 18.14
N ASP A 98 -2.22 25.10 18.38
CA ASP A 98 -2.60 26.07 17.36
C ASP A 98 -1.53 26.26 16.27
N ASP A 99 -0.25 26.05 16.59
CA ASP A 99 0.82 26.11 15.59
C ASP A 99 0.67 25.01 14.53
N ALA A 100 0.14 23.85 14.92
CA ALA A 100 -0.09 22.75 13.98
C ALA A 100 -1.16 23.11 12.95
N LEU A 101 -2.26 23.73 13.38
CA LEU A 101 -3.32 24.19 12.49
C LEU A 101 -2.82 25.34 11.60
N ARG A 102 -2.15 26.33 12.17
CA ARG A 102 -1.58 27.45 11.41
C ARG A 102 -0.60 26.99 10.34
N ASN A 103 0.31 26.07 10.68
CA ASN A 103 1.26 25.52 9.72
C ASN A 103 0.57 24.70 8.62
N PHE A 104 -0.51 23.98 8.97
CA PHE A 104 -1.33 23.28 7.99
C PHE A 104 -2.03 24.24 7.02
N GLU A 105 -2.64 25.31 7.52
CA GLU A 105 -3.28 26.34 6.70
C GLU A 105 -2.27 27.03 5.77
N LEU A 106 -1.11 27.44 6.29
CA LEU A 106 -0.03 28.03 5.48
C LEU A 106 0.47 27.08 4.39
N PHE A 107 0.52 25.79 4.69
CA PHE A 107 0.89 24.76 3.71
C PHE A 107 -0.16 24.62 2.61
N CYS A 108 -1.44 24.47 2.98
CA CYS A 108 -2.54 24.36 2.03
C CYS A 108 -2.68 25.62 1.16
N ASP A 109 -2.60 26.82 1.75
CA ASP A 109 -2.61 28.09 1.02
C ASP A 109 -1.42 28.20 0.04
N CYS A 110 -0.23 27.77 0.45
CA CYS A 110 0.93 27.74 -0.45
C CYS A 110 0.70 26.85 -1.68
N LEU A 111 0.07 25.68 -1.51
CA LEU A 111 -0.27 24.80 -2.62
C LEU A 111 -1.40 25.40 -3.47
N ALA A 112 -2.47 25.88 -2.83
CA ALA A 112 -3.65 26.45 -3.48
C ALA A 112 -3.34 27.68 -4.32
N ARG A 113 -2.39 28.54 -3.91
CA ARG A 113 -2.00 29.71 -4.73
C ARG A 113 -1.14 29.37 -5.93
N ARG A 114 -0.50 28.19 -5.95
CA ARG A 114 0.55 27.89 -6.93
C ARG A 114 0.18 26.79 -7.92
N LEU A 115 -0.71 25.87 -7.56
CA LEU A 115 -1.15 24.77 -8.45
C LEU A 115 -2.20 25.17 -9.51
N PRO A 116 -3.20 26.03 -9.23
CA PRO A 116 -4.25 26.36 -10.21
C PRO A 116 -3.75 27.09 -11.47
N ASN A 117 -2.61 27.81 -11.39
CA ASN A 117 -2.00 28.47 -12.56
C ASN A 117 -1.59 27.47 -13.67
N ALA A 118 -1.62 26.17 -13.40
CA ALA A 118 -1.29 25.11 -14.35
C ALA A 118 -2.53 24.34 -14.89
N GLY A 119 -3.77 24.76 -14.56
CA GLY A 119 -4.99 24.08 -15.06
C GLY A 119 -5.23 22.68 -14.46
N ILE A 120 -4.61 22.40 -13.32
CA ILE A 120 -4.54 21.07 -12.71
C ILE A 120 -5.77 20.81 -11.83
N THR A 121 -6.41 19.64 -12.00
CA THR A 121 -7.47 19.16 -11.11
C THR A 121 -6.91 18.72 -9.77
N THR A 122 -7.31 19.37 -8.68
CA THR A 122 -6.84 19.04 -7.32
C THR A 122 -7.42 17.73 -6.77
N THR A 123 -8.35 17.10 -7.48
CA THR A 123 -8.92 15.77 -7.15
C THR A 123 -7.87 14.65 -7.12
N LEU A 124 -6.74 14.85 -7.80
CA LEU A 124 -5.60 13.92 -7.80
C LEU A 124 -4.69 14.09 -6.57
N ILE A 125 -4.94 15.09 -5.71
CA ILE A 125 -4.15 15.38 -4.51
C ILE A 125 -4.81 14.77 -3.27
N GLY A 126 -4.26 13.65 -2.83
CA GLY A 126 -4.54 13.05 -1.54
C GLY A 126 -3.77 13.75 -0.41
N LEU A 127 -4.38 13.84 0.77
CA LEU A 127 -3.71 14.26 2.00
C LEU A 127 -3.85 13.17 3.06
N CYS A 128 -2.82 13.00 3.89
CA CYS A 128 -2.84 12.15 5.06
C CYS A 128 -2.24 12.89 6.26
N VAL A 129 -2.96 12.93 7.38
CA VAL A 129 -2.50 13.51 8.66
C VAL A 129 -2.59 12.47 9.77
N GLY A 130 -1.78 12.62 10.82
CA GLY A 130 -1.96 11.84 12.05
C GLY A 130 -3.22 12.28 12.80
N SER A 131 -3.96 11.33 13.37
CA SER A 131 -5.19 11.60 14.12
C SER A 131 -5.04 12.55 15.32
N GLN A 132 -3.80 12.71 15.81
CA GLN A 132 -3.45 13.59 16.93
C GLN A 132 -2.75 14.89 16.47
N SER A 133 -2.48 15.03 15.17
CA SER A 133 -1.67 16.14 14.68
C SER A 133 -2.45 17.45 14.63
N ILE A 134 -3.73 17.40 14.25
CA ILE A 134 -4.65 18.53 14.16
C ILE A 134 -6.09 18.04 14.38
N PRO A 135 -7.02 18.90 14.84
CA PRO A 135 -8.44 18.55 14.92
C PRO A 135 -8.98 18.09 13.55
N LEU A 136 -9.59 16.90 13.49
CA LEU A 136 -9.98 16.28 12.22
C LEU A 136 -11.02 17.09 11.43
N ARG A 137 -11.87 17.85 12.13
CA ARG A 137 -12.82 18.76 11.49
C ARG A 137 -12.10 19.91 10.78
N SER A 138 -11.17 20.58 11.47
CA SER A 138 -10.34 21.63 10.87
C SER A 138 -9.50 21.11 9.71
N TYR A 139 -8.95 19.89 9.83
CA TYR A 139 -8.27 19.20 8.73
C TYR A 139 -9.14 19.11 7.47
N LEU A 140 -10.36 18.60 7.60
CA LEU A 140 -11.26 18.44 6.47
C LEU A 140 -11.70 19.79 5.91
N ASP A 141 -12.16 20.70 6.77
CA ASP A 141 -12.67 22.01 6.36
C ASP A 141 -11.62 22.82 5.59
N VAL A 142 -10.40 22.93 6.13
CA VAL A 142 -9.29 23.67 5.49
C VAL A 142 -8.85 22.96 4.20
N SER A 143 -8.66 21.64 4.22
CA SER A 143 -8.18 20.92 3.04
C SER A 143 -9.18 20.91 1.88
N THR A 144 -10.47 20.81 2.16
CA THR A 144 -11.51 20.88 1.13
C THR A 144 -11.65 22.29 0.59
N ALA A 145 -11.68 23.30 1.46
CA ALA A 145 -11.79 24.69 1.03
C ALA A 145 -10.62 25.15 0.15
N MET A 146 -9.39 24.71 0.46
CA MET A 146 -8.19 25.17 -0.24
C MET A 146 -7.76 24.27 -1.39
N LEU A 147 -7.98 22.95 -1.28
CA LEU A 147 -7.44 21.95 -2.22
C LEU A 147 -8.53 21.05 -2.83
N GLY A 148 -9.81 21.31 -2.60
CA GLY A 148 -10.92 20.56 -3.19
C GLY A 148 -11.07 19.13 -2.65
N ASP A 149 -11.72 18.27 -3.43
CA ASP A 149 -12.24 16.97 -2.96
C ASP A 149 -11.32 15.76 -3.24
N GLY A 150 -10.01 15.98 -3.30
CA GLY A 150 -9.07 14.85 -3.39
C GLY A 150 -9.16 13.91 -2.18
N PRO A 151 -8.58 12.70 -2.24
CA PRO A 151 -8.65 11.73 -1.15
C PRO A 151 -8.17 12.30 0.20
N ARG A 152 -8.86 11.98 1.29
CA ARG A 152 -8.47 12.39 2.65
C ARG A 152 -8.26 11.16 3.50
N TYR A 153 -7.08 11.04 4.07
CA TYR A 153 -6.69 9.95 4.95
C TYR A 153 -6.37 10.48 6.34
N VAL A 154 -6.66 9.66 7.35
CA VAL A 154 -6.25 9.91 8.74
C VAL A 154 -5.50 8.69 9.22
N HIS A 155 -4.22 8.88 9.54
CA HIS A 155 -3.40 7.85 10.16
C HIS A 155 -3.81 7.68 11.61
N LEU A 156 -4.36 6.51 11.91
CA LEU A 156 -4.69 6.09 13.26
C LEU A 156 -3.46 5.38 13.84
N ASP A 157 -2.94 5.93 14.92
CA ASP A 157 -1.83 5.33 15.65
C ASP A 157 -2.36 4.44 16.79
N ARG A 158 -1.43 3.92 17.60
CA ARG A 158 -1.76 3.14 18.79
C ARG A 158 -2.62 3.92 19.78
N GLN A 159 -2.47 5.24 19.88
CA GLN A 159 -3.30 6.04 20.78
C GLN A 159 -4.76 6.00 20.32
N GLN A 160 -5.04 6.08 19.03
CA GLN A 160 -6.43 6.00 18.56
C GLN A 160 -7.03 4.57 18.66
N LEU A 161 -6.18 3.54 18.53
CA LEU A 161 -6.59 2.14 18.38
C LEU A 161 -6.68 1.36 19.70
N VAL A 162 -6.25 1.92 20.82
CA VAL A 162 -6.34 1.30 22.15
C VAL A 162 -7.30 2.09 23.05
N ARG A 163 -7.96 1.41 24.00
CA ARG A 163 -8.76 2.08 25.04
C ARG A 163 -7.85 2.65 26.13
N HIS A 164 -8.12 3.89 26.54
CA HIS A 164 -7.32 4.60 27.53
C HIS A 164 -7.94 4.57 28.91
N ARG A 165 -7.08 4.50 29.93
CA ARG A 165 -7.47 4.78 31.32
C ARG A 165 -7.61 6.27 31.60
N GLN A 166 -6.83 7.11 30.90
CA GLN A 166 -6.96 8.56 30.98
C GLN A 166 -8.21 9.02 30.23
N GLN A 167 -9.15 9.63 30.96
CA GLN A 167 -10.44 10.05 30.42
C GLN A 167 -10.31 11.09 29.30
N GLU A 168 -9.32 11.98 29.36
CA GLU A 168 -9.12 13.02 28.35
C GLU A 168 -8.68 12.42 27.01
N LEU A 169 -7.68 11.54 27.01
CA LEU A 169 -7.25 10.81 25.82
C LEU A 169 -8.38 9.92 25.26
N GLN A 170 -9.16 9.28 26.13
CA GLN A 170 -10.31 8.49 25.68
C GLN A 170 -11.37 9.38 25.02
N ARG A 171 -11.70 10.54 25.62
CA ARG A 171 -12.64 11.51 25.05
C ARG A 171 -12.18 12.03 23.69
N LEU A 172 -10.88 12.29 23.53
CA LEU A 172 -10.32 12.71 22.24
C LEU A 172 -10.42 11.60 21.19
N ALA A 173 -10.08 10.37 21.55
CA ALA A 173 -10.22 9.21 20.67
C ALA A 173 -11.68 8.98 20.26
N ASP A 174 -12.64 9.10 21.19
CA ASP A 174 -14.05 8.91 20.90
C ASP A 174 -14.58 9.99 19.94
N ARG A 175 -14.21 11.26 20.13
CA ARG A 175 -14.53 12.35 19.17
C ARG A 175 -13.98 12.08 17.78
N ASN A 176 -12.75 11.58 17.68
CA ASN A 176 -12.17 11.20 16.40
C ASN A 176 -12.95 10.07 15.72
N TRP A 177 -13.41 9.07 16.50
CA TRP A 177 -14.24 7.99 15.97
C TRP A 177 -15.64 8.46 15.54
N GLU A 178 -16.28 9.36 16.30
CA GLU A 178 -17.54 10.00 15.93
C GLU A 178 -17.40 10.72 14.58
N PHE A 179 -16.35 11.53 14.45
CA PHE A 179 -16.04 12.24 13.20
C PHE A 179 -15.86 11.26 12.03
N LEU A 180 -15.04 10.22 12.20
CA LEU A 180 -14.76 9.25 11.13
C LEU A 180 -16.02 8.47 10.72
N LEU A 181 -16.89 8.09 11.66
CA LEU A 181 -18.15 7.42 11.35
C LEU A 181 -19.08 8.33 10.53
N VAL A 182 -19.20 9.60 10.91
CA VAL A 182 -19.98 10.58 10.13
C VAL A 182 -19.41 10.71 8.71
N GLN A 183 -18.08 10.84 8.56
CA GLN A 183 -17.46 10.93 7.24
C GLN A 183 -17.53 9.64 6.42
N ALA A 184 -17.63 8.48 7.06
CA ALA A 184 -17.84 7.21 6.37
C ALA A 184 -19.24 7.11 5.71
N GLN A 185 -20.18 7.97 6.12
CA GLN A 185 -21.54 8.06 5.59
C GLN A 185 -21.72 9.18 4.54
N THR A 186 -20.73 10.06 4.37
CA THR A 186 -20.78 11.18 3.41
C THR A 186 -20.12 10.82 2.06
N VAL A 187 -20.26 11.72 1.08
CA VAL A 187 -19.61 11.62 -0.25
C VAL A 187 -18.13 11.97 -0.15
N SER A 188 -17.78 13.00 0.62
CA SER A 188 -16.39 13.42 0.88
C SER A 188 -15.77 12.54 1.98
N ARG A 189 -15.33 11.35 1.59
CA ARG A 189 -14.88 10.32 2.54
C ARG A 189 -13.50 10.65 3.11
N VAL A 190 -13.44 10.78 4.43
CA VAL A 190 -12.19 10.70 5.20
C VAL A 190 -11.96 9.25 5.60
N LEU A 191 -10.86 8.67 5.15
CA LEU A 191 -10.56 7.25 5.32
C LEU A 191 -9.54 7.03 6.46
N PRO A 192 -9.87 6.18 7.45
CA PRO A 192 -8.87 5.76 8.42
C PRO A 192 -7.84 4.85 7.76
N VAL A 193 -6.57 5.06 8.07
CA VAL A 193 -5.46 4.18 7.66
C VAL A 193 -4.61 3.82 8.87
N TYR A 194 -4.14 2.59 8.95
CA TYR A 194 -3.26 2.10 10.01
C TYR A 194 -2.41 0.94 9.52
N GLY A 195 -1.46 0.51 10.36
CA GLY A 195 -0.39 -0.39 9.96
C GLY A 195 0.89 0.43 9.75
N ASP A 196 1.70 0.48 10.80
CA ASP A 196 2.97 1.22 10.79
C ASP A 196 4.11 0.40 10.16
N THR A 197 3.84 -0.86 9.83
CA THR A 197 4.81 -1.79 9.30
C THR A 197 4.27 -2.52 8.06
N ILE A 198 5.09 -2.62 7.01
CA ILE A 198 4.90 -3.56 5.91
C ILE A 198 5.73 -4.80 6.17
N ARG A 199 5.13 -5.99 6.05
CA ARG A 199 5.80 -7.24 6.33
C ARG A 199 6.57 -7.75 5.12
N ALA A 200 7.80 -8.20 5.35
CA ALA A 200 8.52 -9.02 4.38
C ALA A 200 8.28 -10.50 4.69
N ARG A 201 7.90 -11.31 3.68
CA ARG A 201 7.74 -12.76 3.88
C ARG A 201 9.09 -13.49 3.92
N CYS A 202 10.03 -13.00 3.12
CA CYS A 202 11.38 -13.55 3.06
C CYS A 202 12.11 -13.25 4.37
N PRO A 203 12.62 -14.26 5.10
CA PRO A 203 13.35 -14.06 6.35
C PRO A 203 14.69 -13.32 6.16
N LEU A 204 15.15 -13.19 4.93
CA LEU A 204 16.36 -12.45 4.57
C LEU A 204 16.12 -10.94 4.41
N LEU A 205 14.87 -10.49 4.58
CA LEU A 205 14.48 -9.08 4.45
C LEU A 205 13.85 -8.59 5.76
N ALA A 206 14.24 -7.39 6.16
CA ALA A 206 13.59 -6.71 7.27
C ALA A 206 12.22 -6.13 6.89
N ASP A 207 11.39 -6.03 7.91
CA ASP A 207 10.11 -5.34 7.85
C ASP A 207 10.28 -3.83 7.58
N GLU A 208 9.31 -3.35 6.80
CA GLU A 208 8.98 -2.02 6.32
C GLU A 208 8.49 -0.94 7.28
N ALA A 209 9.15 0.18 7.59
CA ALA A 209 8.40 1.30 8.18
C ALA A 209 7.44 1.93 7.15
N ALA A 210 6.13 1.90 7.41
CA ALA A 210 5.12 2.45 6.52
C ALA A 210 4.78 3.88 6.93
N GLY A 211 5.32 4.88 6.22
CA GLY A 211 5.21 6.29 6.59
C GLY A 211 4.29 7.13 5.70
N SER A 212 3.87 6.58 4.55
CA SER A 212 3.09 7.27 3.54
C SER A 212 1.88 6.46 3.09
N VAL A 213 1.01 7.03 2.26
CA VAL A 213 -0.21 6.38 1.75
C VAL A 213 -0.20 6.35 0.23
N LEU A 214 -0.39 5.18 -0.37
CA LEU A 214 -0.53 5.03 -1.82
C LEU A 214 -1.93 5.54 -2.27
N PRO A 215 -2.02 6.53 -3.19
CA PRO A 215 -3.27 7.22 -3.52
C PRO A 215 -4.47 6.35 -3.89
N GLN A 216 -4.25 5.29 -4.67
CA GLN A 216 -5.33 4.48 -5.24
C GLN A 216 -5.85 3.38 -4.31
N LEU A 217 -4.98 2.88 -3.42
CA LEU A 217 -5.31 1.79 -2.50
C LEU A 217 -5.54 2.27 -1.07
N GLY A 218 -5.18 3.51 -0.73
CA GLY A 218 -5.10 3.92 0.67
C GLY A 218 -4.12 3.02 1.46
N LEU A 219 -3.18 2.37 0.78
CA LEU A 219 -2.24 1.42 1.34
C LEU A 219 -1.13 2.18 2.08
N ARG A 220 -0.86 1.81 3.33
CA ARG A 220 0.29 2.35 4.06
C ARG A 220 1.58 1.77 3.48
N VAL A 221 2.49 2.63 3.01
CA VAL A 221 3.72 2.26 2.31
C VAL A 221 4.95 3.05 2.80
N PRO A 222 6.17 2.54 2.58
CA PRO A 222 7.38 3.34 2.73
C PRO A 222 7.27 4.61 1.88
N ALA A 223 7.83 5.72 2.39
CA ALA A 223 7.87 6.95 1.62
C ALA A 223 8.68 6.76 0.34
N ASP A 224 8.24 7.41 -0.74
CA ASP A 224 8.91 7.36 -2.04
C ASP A 224 9.05 5.93 -2.62
N SER A 225 8.18 4.98 -2.22
CA SER A 225 8.21 3.61 -2.75
C SER A 225 7.30 3.43 -3.96
N ALA A 226 7.73 2.54 -4.86
CA ALA A 226 7.07 2.19 -6.10
C ALA A 226 6.29 0.88 -5.96
N TRP A 227 5.01 0.91 -6.30
CA TRP A 227 4.10 -0.23 -6.16
C TRP A 227 3.29 -0.45 -7.44
N LEU A 228 3.21 -1.70 -7.87
CA LEU A 228 2.25 -2.13 -8.89
C LEU A 228 1.02 -2.77 -8.22
N PRO A 229 -0.08 -2.03 -8.05
CA PRO A 229 -1.34 -2.58 -7.56
C PRO A 229 -2.09 -3.37 -8.64
N VAL A 230 -2.56 -4.56 -8.26
CA VAL A 230 -3.39 -5.43 -9.11
C VAL A 230 -4.49 -6.04 -8.27
N GLU A 231 -5.74 -5.98 -8.72
CA GLU A 231 -6.88 -6.58 -8.02
C GLU A 231 -7.31 -7.90 -8.67
N LEU A 232 -7.53 -8.93 -7.86
CA LEU A 232 -8.18 -10.20 -8.21
C LEU A 232 -9.44 -10.36 -7.35
N SER A 233 -10.58 -10.63 -7.99
CA SER A 233 -11.85 -10.82 -7.30
C SER A 233 -12.17 -12.30 -7.16
N LEU A 234 -12.50 -12.77 -5.95
CA LEU A 234 -12.95 -14.14 -5.76
C LEU A 234 -14.22 -14.47 -6.54
N ALA A 235 -15.06 -13.47 -6.85
CA ALA A 235 -16.25 -13.67 -7.66
C ALA A 235 -15.92 -14.19 -9.08
N ASP A 236 -14.73 -13.89 -9.61
CA ASP A 236 -14.32 -14.33 -10.95
C ASP A 236 -13.96 -15.84 -10.98
N PHE A 237 -13.82 -16.47 -9.80
CA PHE A 237 -13.45 -17.88 -9.63
C PHE A 237 -14.55 -18.69 -8.93
N THR A 238 -15.73 -18.09 -8.74
CA THR A 238 -16.82 -18.67 -7.94
C THR A 238 -18.04 -18.91 -8.82
N ASP A 239 -18.63 -20.10 -8.74
CA ASP A 239 -19.87 -20.41 -9.44
C ASP A 239 -21.10 -19.74 -8.77
N GLY A 240 -22.30 -19.94 -9.33
CA GLY A 240 -23.54 -19.38 -8.78
C GLY A 240 -23.88 -19.84 -7.34
N ASN A 241 -23.34 -20.97 -6.90
CA ASN A 241 -23.58 -21.59 -5.60
C ASN A 241 -22.52 -21.25 -4.55
N GLY A 242 -21.52 -20.42 -4.89
CA GLY A 242 -20.41 -20.12 -3.99
C GLY A 242 -19.28 -21.16 -4.01
N ASN A 243 -19.28 -22.11 -4.94
CA ASN A 243 -18.16 -23.04 -5.08
C ASN A 243 -16.99 -22.33 -5.74
N LEU A 244 -15.85 -22.30 -5.04
CA LEU A 244 -14.63 -21.63 -5.50
C LEU A 244 -13.75 -22.64 -6.22
N ASP A 245 -13.37 -22.35 -7.48
CA ASP A 245 -12.31 -23.05 -8.16
C ASP A 245 -10.94 -22.55 -7.65
N GLU A 246 -10.49 -23.15 -6.55
CA GLU A 246 -9.20 -22.80 -5.94
C GLU A 246 -8.01 -23.12 -6.85
N THR A 247 -8.13 -24.11 -7.73
CA THR A 247 -7.06 -24.46 -8.66
C THR A 247 -6.90 -23.35 -9.70
N ALA A 248 -8.00 -22.89 -10.27
CA ALA A 248 -8.01 -21.75 -11.18
C ALA A 248 -7.48 -20.48 -10.48
N LEU A 249 -7.90 -20.20 -9.24
CA LEU A 249 -7.40 -19.06 -8.47
C LEU A 249 -5.88 -19.12 -8.24
N CYS A 250 -5.35 -20.28 -7.84
CA CYS A 250 -3.91 -20.48 -7.63
C CYS A 250 -3.11 -20.37 -8.94
N ASN A 251 -3.63 -20.90 -10.05
CA ASN A 251 -3.02 -20.74 -11.37
C ASN A 251 -3.03 -19.27 -11.81
N ALA A 252 -4.14 -18.56 -11.59
CA ALA A 252 -4.23 -17.13 -11.86
C ALA A 252 -3.25 -16.32 -11.00
N ALA A 253 -3.00 -16.73 -9.75
CA ALA A 253 -1.98 -16.13 -8.91
C ALA A 253 -0.57 -16.25 -9.55
N HIS A 254 -0.21 -17.43 -10.07
CA HIS A 254 1.09 -17.63 -10.74
C HIS A 254 1.21 -16.78 -12.00
N SER A 255 0.22 -16.86 -12.89
CA SER A 255 0.20 -16.08 -14.13
C SER A 255 0.17 -14.57 -13.87
N CYS A 256 -0.50 -14.13 -12.80
CA CYS A 256 -0.48 -12.73 -12.37
C CYS A 256 0.93 -12.28 -11.99
N ILE A 257 1.70 -13.10 -11.24
CA ILE A 257 3.08 -12.77 -10.88
C ILE A 257 3.96 -12.64 -12.14
N ASP A 258 3.82 -13.56 -13.10
CA ASP A 258 4.59 -13.53 -14.35
C ASP A 258 4.30 -12.27 -15.17
N ALA A 259 3.02 -11.93 -15.35
CA ALA A 259 2.64 -10.72 -16.07
C ALA A 259 3.09 -9.45 -15.33
N CYS A 260 2.96 -9.41 -14.00
CA CYS A 260 3.43 -8.28 -13.19
C CYS A 260 4.94 -8.07 -13.29
N GLU A 261 5.74 -9.14 -13.28
CA GLU A 261 7.20 -9.06 -13.45
C GLU A 261 7.56 -8.37 -14.77
N GLN A 262 6.88 -8.75 -15.85
CA GLN A 262 7.07 -8.17 -17.18
C GLN A 262 6.60 -6.71 -17.28
N ILE A 263 5.56 -6.34 -16.53
CA ILE A 263 5.03 -4.97 -16.47
C ILE A 263 5.97 -4.06 -15.67
N LEU A 264 6.49 -4.52 -14.52
CA LEU A 264 7.34 -3.72 -13.63
C LEU A 264 8.54 -3.08 -14.34
N ASP A 265 9.20 -3.83 -15.22
CA ASP A 265 10.39 -3.37 -15.94
C ASP A 265 10.08 -2.33 -17.02
N ARG A 266 8.80 -2.17 -17.37
CA ARG A 266 8.32 -1.30 -18.45
C ARG A 266 7.53 -0.09 -17.98
N LEU A 267 7.14 -0.05 -16.70
CA LEU A 267 6.43 1.09 -16.15
C LEU A 267 7.30 2.34 -16.15
N ALA A 268 6.68 3.47 -16.51
CA ALA A 268 7.27 4.78 -16.32
C ALA A 268 7.11 5.20 -14.85
N TRP A 269 8.21 5.18 -14.11
CA TRP A 269 8.23 5.62 -12.72
C TRP A 269 8.37 7.15 -12.66
N PRO A 270 7.42 7.87 -12.03
CA PRO A 270 7.35 9.33 -12.18
C PRO A 270 8.52 10.10 -11.54
N LEU A 271 9.22 9.47 -10.60
CA LEU A 271 10.33 10.06 -9.86
C LEU A 271 11.55 9.13 -9.90
N PRO A 272 12.79 9.67 -9.94
CA PRO A 272 14.01 8.84 -9.93
C PRO A 272 14.11 7.89 -8.73
N ARG A 273 13.60 8.32 -7.56
CA ARG A 273 13.56 7.46 -6.36
C ARG A 273 12.63 6.26 -6.52
N HIS A 274 11.54 6.42 -7.28
CA HIS A 274 10.62 5.33 -7.57
C HIS A 274 11.21 4.35 -8.57
N ASP A 275 11.90 4.84 -9.61
CA ASP A 275 12.60 3.95 -10.55
C ASP A 275 13.66 3.11 -9.79
N TRP A 276 14.40 3.75 -8.89
CA TRP A 276 15.34 3.05 -8.01
C TRP A 276 14.64 2.03 -7.08
N ASP A 277 13.56 2.40 -6.40
CA ASP A 277 12.83 1.49 -5.51
C ASP A 277 12.20 0.32 -6.29
N ALA A 278 11.63 0.57 -7.47
CA ALA A 278 11.01 -0.46 -8.30
C ALA A 278 12.02 -1.53 -8.72
N VAL A 279 13.22 -1.11 -9.15
CA VAL A 279 14.30 -2.04 -9.53
C VAL A 279 14.78 -2.85 -8.33
N ASN A 280 14.93 -2.24 -7.16
CA ASN A 280 15.54 -2.90 -6.00
C ASN A 280 14.56 -3.73 -5.16
N ASN A 281 13.29 -3.32 -5.08
CA ASN A 281 12.29 -3.91 -4.20
C ASN A 281 11.15 -4.64 -4.93
N ARG A 282 10.93 -4.37 -6.23
CA ARG A 282 9.96 -5.09 -7.09
C ARG A 282 8.62 -5.35 -6.39
N ARG A 283 7.98 -4.29 -5.88
CA ARG A 283 6.82 -4.43 -4.98
C ARG A 283 5.53 -4.57 -5.76
N LEU A 284 4.76 -5.61 -5.42
CA LEU A 284 3.40 -5.80 -5.91
C LEU A 284 2.41 -5.59 -4.77
N ALA A 285 1.24 -5.04 -5.11
CA ALA A 285 0.08 -5.03 -4.23
C ALA A 285 -1.04 -5.84 -4.88
N VAL A 286 -0.90 -7.16 -4.86
CA VAL A 286 -1.93 -8.10 -5.31
C VAL A 286 -3.04 -8.12 -4.27
N HIS A 287 -4.15 -7.45 -4.59
CA HIS A 287 -5.30 -7.28 -3.74
C HIS A 287 -6.35 -8.36 -4.04
N LEU A 288 -6.65 -9.21 -3.05
CA LEU A 288 -7.71 -10.20 -3.14
C LEU A 288 -9.01 -9.64 -2.53
N SER A 289 -10.05 -9.48 -3.36
CA SER A 289 -11.36 -8.96 -2.95
C SER A 289 -12.46 -10.03 -2.96
N GLY A 290 -13.62 -9.73 -2.35
CA GLY A 290 -14.79 -10.62 -2.34
C GLY A 290 -14.81 -11.72 -1.28
N LEU A 291 -14.05 -11.59 -0.17
CA LEU A 291 -14.04 -12.60 0.90
C LEU A 291 -15.42 -12.73 1.58
N GLY A 292 -16.03 -11.61 1.94
CA GLY A 292 -17.35 -11.56 2.55
C GLY A 292 -18.45 -11.99 1.58
N ASP A 293 -18.32 -11.63 0.29
CA ASP A 293 -19.26 -12.03 -0.75
C ASP A 293 -19.26 -13.54 -0.95
N LEU A 294 -18.09 -14.19 -0.93
CA LEU A 294 -17.97 -15.66 -1.02
C LEU A 294 -18.71 -16.34 0.14
N VAL A 295 -18.48 -15.89 1.38
CA VAL A 295 -19.15 -16.44 2.58
C VAL A 295 -20.66 -16.24 2.50
N ALA A 296 -21.11 -15.03 2.13
CA ALA A 296 -22.52 -14.73 1.96
C ALA A 296 -23.17 -15.59 0.86
N GLN A 297 -22.48 -15.81 -0.25
CA GLN A 297 -22.97 -16.60 -1.37
C GLN A 297 -23.11 -18.09 -1.03
N ARG A 298 -22.20 -18.63 -0.22
CA ARG A 298 -22.28 -20.01 0.30
C ARG A 298 -23.41 -20.19 1.33
N GLY A 299 -23.91 -19.10 1.91
CA GLY A 299 -24.81 -19.15 3.06
C GLY A 299 -24.11 -19.61 4.34
N ASP A 300 -22.78 -19.50 4.39
CA ASP A 300 -21.98 -19.87 5.56
C ASP A 300 -22.23 -18.87 6.71
N ASP A 301 -22.26 -19.34 7.96
CA ASP A 301 -22.32 -18.44 9.12
C ASP A 301 -20.93 -17.82 9.36
N PRO A 302 -20.76 -16.49 9.22
CA PRO A 302 -19.47 -15.82 9.44
C PRO A 302 -18.97 -15.90 10.89
N ARG A 303 -19.82 -16.30 11.84
CA ARG A 303 -19.45 -16.49 13.25
C ARG A 303 -18.97 -17.91 13.56
N ASP A 304 -19.21 -18.88 12.67
CA ASP A 304 -18.68 -20.24 12.84
C ASP A 304 -17.16 -20.22 12.56
N TRP A 305 -16.39 -20.78 13.50
CA TRP A 305 -14.95 -20.96 13.36
C TRP A 305 -14.58 -21.78 12.11
N ARG A 306 -15.47 -22.67 11.65
CA ARG A 306 -15.27 -23.44 10.40
C ARG A 306 -15.25 -22.54 9.18
N THR A 307 -16.10 -21.52 9.14
CA THR A 307 -16.14 -20.51 8.07
C THR A 307 -14.82 -19.73 8.03
N LEU A 308 -14.35 -19.25 9.19
CA LEU A 308 -13.06 -18.59 9.29
C LEU A 308 -11.92 -19.52 8.82
N LYS A 309 -11.89 -20.78 9.28
CA LYS A 309 -10.84 -21.73 8.86
C LYS A 309 -10.86 -22.03 7.36
N SER A 310 -12.05 -22.13 6.77
CA SER A 310 -12.19 -22.28 5.32
C SER A 310 -11.61 -21.08 4.58
N LEU A 311 -11.88 -19.86 5.04
CA LEU A 311 -11.37 -18.63 4.46
C LEU A 311 -9.85 -18.48 4.64
N GLU A 312 -9.33 -18.77 5.83
CA GLU A 312 -7.88 -18.83 6.11
C GLU A 312 -7.16 -19.82 5.19
N ARG A 313 -7.76 -20.99 4.94
CA ARG A 313 -7.20 -21.98 4.00
C ARG A 313 -7.14 -21.42 2.58
N ILE A 314 -8.21 -20.78 2.10
CA ILE A 314 -8.26 -20.18 0.75
C ILE A 314 -7.20 -19.09 0.61
N VAL A 315 -7.19 -18.12 1.51
CA VAL A 315 -6.23 -16.99 1.49
C VAL A 315 -4.79 -17.50 1.69
N GLY A 316 -4.60 -18.48 2.57
CA GLY A 316 -3.32 -19.13 2.80
C GLY A 316 -2.76 -19.82 1.56
N ARG A 317 -3.59 -20.56 0.82
CA ARG A 317 -3.19 -21.20 -0.46
C ARG A 317 -2.89 -20.17 -1.53
N PHE A 318 -3.74 -19.16 -1.70
CA PHE A 318 -3.50 -18.07 -2.64
C PHE A 318 -2.17 -17.36 -2.35
N ARG A 319 -1.93 -17.01 -1.08
CA ARG A 319 -0.67 -16.42 -0.63
C ARG A 319 0.53 -17.33 -0.93
N ALA A 320 0.42 -18.62 -0.64
CA ALA A 320 1.48 -19.59 -0.89
C ALA A 320 1.82 -19.67 -2.39
N SER A 321 0.81 -19.67 -3.26
CA SER A 321 0.99 -19.65 -4.72
C SER A 321 1.73 -18.38 -5.20
N LEU A 322 1.36 -17.19 -4.71
CA LEU A 322 2.08 -15.95 -5.06
C LEU A 322 3.58 -16.04 -4.69
N TRP A 323 3.87 -16.49 -3.47
CA TRP A 323 5.24 -16.58 -2.95
C TRP A 323 6.04 -17.71 -3.60
N GLN A 324 5.41 -18.85 -3.87
CA GLN A 324 6.03 -19.95 -4.61
C GLN A 324 6.46 -19.47 -6.00
N ARG A 325 5.57 -18.79 -6.73
CA ARG A 325 5.94 -18.29 -8.05
C ARG A 325 7.05 -17.24 -7.98
N SER A 326 6.99 -16.35 -6.99
CA SER A 326 8.07 -15.38 -6.76
C SER A 326 9.42 -16.03 -6.43
N HIS A 327 9.44 -17.20 -5.78
CA HIS A 327 10.65 -17.97 -5.51
C HIS A 327 11.18 -18.63 -6.79
N GLU A 328 10.31 -19.27 -7.59
CA GLU A 328 10.68 -19.87 -8.88
C GLU A 328 11.31 -18.84 -9.84
N LEU A 329 10.78 -17.62 -9.88
CA LEU A 329 11.35 -16.51 -10.64
C LEU A 329 12.71 -16.06 -10.08
N ALA A 330 12.93 -16.15 -8.77
CA ALA A 330 14.23 -15.84 -8.17
C ALA A 330 15.31 -16.85 -8.60
N LEU A 331 14.95 -18.14 -8.62
CA LEU A 331 15.87 -19.20 -9.04
C LEU A 331 16.23 -19.14 -10.53
N SER A 332 15.30 -18.70 -11.38
CA SER A 332 15.49 -18.67 -12.84
C SER A 332 15.95 -17.32 -13.39
N GLY A 333 15.50 -16.21 -12.81
CA GLY A 333 15.75 -14.83 -13.26
C GLY A 333 16.59 -13.97 -12.32
N GLY A 334 17.05 -14.53 -11.20
CA GLY A 334 17.87 -13.86 -10.19
C GLY A 334 17.08 -13.33 -9.00
N VAL A 335 17.74 -13.32 -7.84
CA VAL A 335 17.18 -12.89 -6.55
C VAL A 335 16.81 -11.40 -6.58
N LEU A 336 15.83 -11.01 -5.75
CA LEU A 336 15.52 -9.61 -5.49
C LEU A 336 16.81 -8.83 -5.10
N PRO A 337 17.12 -7.71 -5.77
CA PRO A 337 18.37 -6.98 -5.52
C PRO A 337 18.54 -6.49 -4.07
N ALA A 338 17.44 -6.12 -3.39
CA ALA A 338 17.50 -5.71 -1.99
C ALA A 338 18.11 -6.78 -1.06
N ILE A 339 17.93 -8.07 -1.36
CA ILE A 339 18.53 -9.15 -0.57
C ILE A 339 20.06 -9.09 -0.64
N HIS A 340 20.63 -8.74 -1.80
CA HIS A 340 22.08 -8.62 -1.94
C HIS A 340 22.67 -7.41 -1.21
N LEU A 341 21.88 -6.36 -0.96
CA LEU A 341 22.33 -5.21 -0.18
C LEU A 341 22.58 -5.57 1.29
N ASP A 342 21.92 -6.63 1.77
CA ASP A 342 22.00 -7.12 3.14
C ASP A 342 22.95 -8.33 3.30
N ASP A 343 23.81 -8.61 2.31
CA ASP A 343 24.76 -9.74 2.36
C ASP A 343 25.77 -9.58 3.52
N PRO A 344 25.69 -10.42 4.57
CA PRO A 344 26.51 -10.28 5.77
C PRO A 344 27.96 -10.73 5.55
N SER A 345 28.26 -11.44 4.46
CA SER A 345 29.61 -11.92 4.16
C SER A 345 30.59 -10.76 3.93
N SER A 346 30.09 -9.64 3.40
CA SER A 346 30.86 -8.45 3.05
C SER A 346 31.52 -7.77 4.26
N CYS A 347 30.97 -7.97 5.46
CA CYS A 347 31.43 -7.34 6.69
C CYS A 347 32.63 -8.04 7.35
N TRP A 348 33.02 -9.24 6.88
CA TRP A 348 34.10 -10.01 7.51
C TRP A 348 35.46 -9.74 6.87
N THR A 349 36.47 -9.47 7.71
CA THR A 349 37.87 -9.22 7.28
C THR A 349 38.64 -10.52 7.03
N SER A 350 38.43 -11.54 7.86
CA SER A 350 39.02 -12.88 7.72
C SER A 350 38.47 -13.62 6.49
N SER A 351 39.37 -14.14 5.64
CA SER A 351 39.02 -14.89 4.44
C SER A 351 38.25 -16.18 4.74
N GLU A 352 38.61 -16.89 5.81
CA GLU A 352 37.93 -18.12 6.24
C GLU A 352 36.49 -17.85 6.69
N HIS A 353 36.30 -16.83 7.53
CA HIS A 353 34.96 -16.44 8.00
C HIS A 353 34.09 -15.94 6.85
N ARG A 354 34.65 -15.15 5.93
CA ARG A 354 33.95 -14.68 4.73
C ARG A 354 33.47 -15.86 3.88
N SER A 355 34.33 -16.83 3.61
CA SER A 355 33.98 -18.03 2.82
C SER A 355 32.90 -18.87 3.49
N ALA A 356 33.00 -19.09 4.81
CA ALA A 356 32.01 -19.84 5.56
C ALA A 356 30.63 -19.14 5.54
N TRP A 357 30.60 -17.82 5.74
CA TRP A 357 29.37 -17.03 5.64
C TRP A 357 28.82 -16.98 4.22
N GLN A 358 29.67 -16.87 3.20
CA GLN A 358 29.23 -16.91 1.80
C GLN A 358 28.53 -18.23 1.46
N SER A 359 29.04 -19.36 1.95
CA SER A 359 28.40 -20.67 1.75
C SER A 359 27.01 -20.70 2.39
N ARG A 360 26.92 -20.31 3.68
CA ARG A 360 25.64 -20.27 4.42
C ARG A 360 24.64 -19.31 3.78
N TRP A 361 25.11 -18.17 3.31
CA TRP A 361 24.28 -17.19 2.60
C TRP A 361 23.76 -17.76 1.29
N THR A 362 24.61 -18.44 0.53
CA THR A 362 24.20 -19.11 -0.73
C THR A 362 23.14 -20.17 -0.47
N ASP A 363 23.28 -20.95 0.60
CA ASP A 363 22.27 -21.96 0.99
C ASP A 363 20.96 -21.30 1.40
N ALA A 364 21.01 -20.24 2.21
CA ALA A 364 19.83 -19.45 2.58
C ALA A 364 19.12 -18.83 1.37
N LEU A 365 19.88 -18.35 0.38
CA LEU A 365 19.32 -17.84 -0.88
C LEU A 365 18.61 -18.96 -1.66
N ARG A 366 19.18 -20.17 -1.74
CA ARG A 366 18.52 -21.28 -2.44
C ARG A 366 17.18 -21.68 -1.80
N GLU A 367 17.06 -21.54 -0.49
CA GLU A 367 15.87 -21.95 0.27
C GLU A 367 14.82 -20.85 0.39
N HIS A 368 15.23 -19.58 0.40
CA HIS A 368 14.36 -18.47 0.79
C HIS A 368 14.35 -17.29 -0.18
N ALA A 369 15.15 -17.32 -1.26
CA ALA A 369 15.17 -16.23 -2.21
C ALA A 369 13.80 -16.02 -2.84
N VAL A 370 13.49 -14.74 -3.04
CA VAL A 370 12.27 -14.29 -3.69
C VAL A 370 12.63 -13.22 -4.71
N ARG A 371 11.82 -13.11 -5.75
CA ARG A 371 11.93 -12.06 -6.76
C ARG A 371 11.26 -10.75 -6.35
N HIS A 372 10.25 -10.81 -5.49
CA HIS A 372 9.45 -9.67 -5.07
C HIS A 372 9.52 -9.48 -3.56
N ARG A 373 9.50 -8.23 -3.10
CA ARG A 373 9.54 -7.96 -1.66
C ARG A 373 8.20 -8.09 -0.96
N ASN A 374 7.13 -7.68 -1.63
CA ASN A 374 5.76 -7.68 -1.09
C ASN A 374 4.83 -8.14 -2.20
N LEU A 375 3.81 -8.92 -1.84
CA LEU A 375 2.88 -9.49 -2.80
C LEU A 375 1.42 -9.30 -2.37
N LEU A 376 1.03 -9.82 -1.20
CA LEU A 376 -0.38 -9.91 -0.82
C LEU A 376 -0.82 -8.69 -0.01
N VAL A 377 -1.81 -7.96 -0.53
CA VAL A 377 -2.51 -6.89 0.19
C VAL A 377 -3.95 -7.31 0.42
N LEU A 378 -4.45 -7.13 1.63
CA LEU A 378 -5.87 -7.34 1.95
C LEU A 378 -6.49 -6.04 2.45
N SER A 379 -7.76 -5.85 2.15
CA SER A 379 -8.54 -4.80 2.78
C SER A 379 -9.29 -5.38 3.98
N PRO A 380 -9.34 -4.70 5.15
CA PRO A 380 -10.26 -5.09 6.21
C PRO A 380 -11.71 -5.12 5.73
N TYR A 381 -12.04 -4.33 4.71
CA TYR A 381 -13.39 -4.28 4.16
C TYR A 381 -13.73 -5.48 3.28
N SER A 382 -12.74 -6.25 2.81
CA SER A 382 -13.02 -7.38 1.91
C SER A 382 -13.76 -8.51 2.59
N VAL A 383 -13.72 -8.58 3.93
CA VAL A 383 -14.52 -9.54 4.72
C VAL A 383 -15.98 -9.12 4.85
N LEU A 384 -16.34 -7.89 4.48
CA LEU A 384 -17.70 -7.40 4.52
C LEU A 384 -18.36 -7.65 3.14
N PRO A 385 -19.56 -8.22 3.07
CA PRO A 385 -20.25 -8.41 1.79
C PRO A 385 -20.66 -7.06 1.17
N ALA A 386 -20.61 -6.97 -0.15
CA ALA A 386 -20.94 -5.74 -0.88
C ALA A 386 -22.42 -5.37 -0.78
N LYS A 387 -23.32 -6.36 -0.64
CA LYS A 387 -24.76 -6.14 -0.45
C LYS A 387 -25.04 -5.79 1.02
N ALA A 388 -25.39 -4.53 1.26
CA ALA A 388 -25.43 -3.83 2.55
C ALA A 388 -26.46 -4.30 3.60
N GLY A 389 -26.88 -5.57 3.60
CA GLY A 389 -27.93 -6.07 4.51
C GLY A 389 -27.43 -6.96 5.65
N GLN A 390 -26.27 -7.61 5.51
CA GLN A 390 -25.81 -8.65 6.44
C GLN A 390 -24.39 -8.39 6.87
N VAL A 391 -24.24 -7.55 7.89
CA VAL A 391 -22.94 -7.15 8.42
C VAL A 391 -22.65 -7.71 9.82
N PRO A 392 -23.65 -7.90 10.72
CA PRO A 392 -23.40 -8.42 12.06
C PRO A 392 -22.83 -9.86 12.06
N GLY A 393 -21.53 -10.01 12.32
CA GLY A 393 -20.83 -11.30 12.39
C GLY A 393 -19.64 -11.41 11.43
N PHE A 394 -19.67 -10.72 10.29
CA PHE A 394 -18.55 -10.72 9.33
C PHE A 394 -17.27 -10.13 9.89
N THR A 395 -17.36 -9.33 10.96
CA THR A 395 -16.19 -8.85 11.71
C THR A 395 -15.38 -9.97 12.35
N ASP A 396 -15.97 -11.15 12.57
CA ASP A 396 -15.28 -12.31 13.15
C ASP A 396 -14.39 -13.02 12.12
N LEU A 397 -14.48 -12.64 10.84
CA LEU A 397 -13.60 -13.08 9.76
C LEU A 397 -12.32 -12.25 9.62
N LEU A 398 -12.21 -11.12 10.34
CA LEU A 398 -11.01 -10.27 10.35
C LEU A 398 -9.69 -10.99 10.65
N PRO A 399 -9.62 -12.10 11.42
CA PRO A 399 -8.36 -12.83 11.60
C PRO A 399 -7.66 -13.21 10.30
N VAL A 400 -8.40 -13.44 9.19
CA VAL A 400 -7.81 -13.76 7.88
C VAL A 400 -6.79 -12.71 7.39
N LEU A 401 -6.88 -11.47 7.88
CA LEU A 401 -5.92 -10.40 7.57
C LEU A 401 -4.50 -10.71 8.03
N HIS A 402 -4.28 -11.69 8.91
CA HIS A 402 -2.94 -12.09 9.35
C HIS A 402 -2.06 -12.57 8.19
N HIS A 403 -2.67 -12.99 7.08
CA HIS A 403 -1.96 -13.40 5.86
C HIS A 403 -1.42 -12.23 5.04
N ALA A 404 -1.93 -11.01 5.22
CA ALA A 404 -1.53 -9.87 4.42
C ALA A 404 -0.10 -9.40 4.75
N ASP A 405 0.61 -8.95 3.72
CA ASP A 405 1.88 -8.25 3.87
C ASP A 405 1.64 -6.77 4.25
N ALA A 406 0.53 -6.19 3.79
CA ALA A 406 0.06 -4.84 4.12
C ALA A 406 -1.47 -4.69 3.95
N LEU A 407 -2.05 -3.61 4.49
CA LEU A 407 -3.50 -3.35 4.47
C LEU A 407 -3.91 -2.21 3.52
N SER A 408 -4.96 -2.45 2.73
CA SER A 408 -5.59 -1.46 1.84
C SER A 408 -6.89 -0.90 2.44
N PHE A 409 -7.08 0.41 2.35
CA PHE A 409 -8.24 1.12 2.91
C PHE A 409 -9.06 1.85 1.85
N ALA A 410 -8.78 1.64 0.57
CA ALA A 410 -9.59 2.16 -0.51
C ALA A 410 -10.96 1.47 -0.55
N ARG A 411 -11.93 2.18 -1.14
CA ARG A 411 -13.29 1.70 -1.44
C ARG A 411 -14.00 1.05 -0.23
N PRO A 412 -14.12 1.73 0.92
CA PRO A 412 -14.92 1.18 2.01
C PRO A 412 -16.38 0.99 1.58
N PRO A 413 -17.08 -0.01 2.14
CA PRO A 413 -18.51 -0.15 1.97
C PRO A 413 -19.23 1.04 2.62
N ARG A 414 -20.53 1.14 2.38
CA ARG A 414 -21.36 2.05 3.17
C ARG A 414 -21.58 1.42 4.54
N PHE A 415 -21.16 2.10 5.59
CA PHE A 415 -21.40 1.69 6.98
C PHE A 415 -22.81 2.09 7.46
N SER A 416 -23.81 1.91 6.61
CA SER A 416 -25.20 2.22 6.93
C SER A 416 -25.68 1.33 8.08
N GLY A 417 -26.25 1.95 9.11
CA GLY A 417 -26.77 1.24 10.30
C GLY A 417 -25.73 0.90 11.36
N TRP A 418 -24.45 1.19 11.14
CA TRP A 418 -23.41 0.99 12.15
C TRP A 418 -23.42 2.10 13.19
N ASN A 419 -23.26 1.73 14.46
CA ASN A 419 -22.97 2.68 15.53
C ASN A 419 -21.45 2.86 15.74
N ILE A 420 -21.08 3.84 16.56
CA ILE A 420 -19.67 4.15 16.85
C ILE A 420 -18.89 3.00 17.47
N ASN A 421 -19.54 2.19 18.32
CA ASN A 421 -18.89 1.07 18.96
C ASN A 421 -18.55 -0.01 17.95
N GLU A 422 -19.46 -0.34 17.03
CA GLU A 422 -19.23 -1.29 15.95
C GLU A 422 -18.11 -0.80 15.02
N PHE A 423 -18.18 0.46 14.59
CA PHE A 423 -17.23 1.05 13.65
C PHE A 423 -15.81 1.10 14.23
N SER A 424 -15.67 1.64 15.45
CA SER A 424 -14.38 1.69 16.13
C SER A 424 -13.87 0.28 16.47
N MET A 425 -14.73 -0.65 16.89
CA MET A 425 -14.31 -2.02 17.22
C MET A 425 -13.82 -2.78 15.98
N PHE A 426 -14.46 -2.62 14.82
CA PHE A 426 -14.01 -3.21 13.56
C PHE A 426 -12.58 -2.79 13.23
N HIS A 427 -12.31 -1.48 13.23
CA HIS A 427 -10.97 -0.98 12.92
C HIS A 427 -9.93 -1.38 13.97
N ARG A 428 -10.29 -1.36 15.26
CA ARG A 428 -9.41 -1.82 16.35
C ARG A 428 -9.07 -3.31 16.22
N ARG A 429 -10.05 -4.16 15.90
CA ARG A 429 -9.83 -5.61 15.67
C ARG A 429 -8.95 -5.85 14.46
N ALA A 430 -9.23 -5.20 13.33
CA ALA A 430 -8.42 -5.30 12.13
C ALA A 430 -6.95 -4.88 12.39
N TRP A 431 -6.75 -3.76 13.09
CA TRP A 431 -5.42 -3.33 13.50
C TRP A 431 -4.74 -4.36 14.41
N ALA A 432 -5.44 -4.89 15.42
CA ALA A 432 -4.88 -5.87 16.34
C ALA A 432 -4.40 -7.13 15.62
N VAL A 433 -5.20 -7.70 14.70
CA VAL A 433 -4.80 -8.87 13.88
C VAL A 433 -3.56 -8.55 13.05
N SER A 434 -3.55 -7.40 12.37
CA SER A 434 -2.41 -6.97 11.55
C SER A 434 -1.15 -6.59 12.36
N SER A 435 -1.29 -6.38 13.67
CA SER A 435 -0.16 -6.07 14.56
C SER A 435 0.33 -7.31 15.31
N ALA A 436 -0.55 -8.29 15.56
CA ALA A 436 -0.32 -9.45 16.43
C ALA A 436 0.44 -10.59 15.76
N ALA A 437 0.48 -10.71 14.43
CA ALA A 437 1.25 -11.77 13.76
C ALA A 437 2.79 -11.60 13.86
N LYS A 438 3.26 -10.89 14.90
CA LYS A 438 4.65 -10.72 15.32
C LYS A 438 5.04 -11.67 16.46
N SER A 439 4.12 -12.49 16.99
CA SER A 439 4.37 -13.42 18.10
C SER A 439 4.64 -14.84 17.63
#